data_AF-A0A099YVX3-F1
#
_entry.id   AF-A0A099YVX3-F1
#
_cell.length_a   1.000
_cell.length_b   1.000
_cell.length_c   1.000
_cell.angle_alpha   90.00
_cell.angle_beta   90.00
_cell.angle_gamma   90.00
#
_symmetry.space_group_name_H-M   'P 1'
#
loop_
_entity.id
_entity.type
_entity.pdbx_description
1 polymer ?
#
loop_
_entity_poly.entity_id
_entity_poly.type
_entity_poly.pdbx_seq_one_letter_code
_entity_poly.pdbx_strand_id
1 'polypeptide(L)'
;KYYPPDFDPAKIPKLKLPKDRQYVVRLMAPFNMRCKTCGEYIYKGKKFNARKETVQNEVYLGLPIFRFYIKCTRCLAEITFKTDPENTDYTMEHGATRNFQAEKLLEEEEKRMQKEREDEELNNPMKVLENRTKDSKLEMEVLENLQELKELNQRQANVDFEAMLKQYKEYEEEQKRKEQE
;
A
#
# COMPACT_ATOMS: atom_id res chain seq x y z
N LYS A 1 2.98 38.65 30.20
CA LYS A 1 3.44 38.35 31.57
C LYS A 1 4.27 39.54 32.02
N TYR A 2 3.97 40.11 33.19
CA TYR A 2 4.78 41.18 33.76
C TYR A 2 6.16 40.62 34.12
N TYR A 3 7.22 41.29 33.66
CA TYR A 3 8.59 41.01 34.08
C TYR A 3 9.00 42.10 35.09
N PRO A 4 9.58 41.74 36.24
CA PRO A 4 10.02 42.73 37.22
C PRO A 4 11.14 43.62 36.64
N PRO A 5 11.30 44.86 37.14
CA PRO A 5 12.27 45.82 36.62
C PRO A 5 13.74 45.36 36.73
N ASP A 6 14.05 44.49 37.70
CA ASP A 6 15.39 43.91 37.89
C ASP A 6 15.60 42.57 37.14
N PHE A 7 14.71 42.21 36.22
CA PHE A 7 14.80 40.96 35.46
C PHE A 7 15.99 40.98 34.50
N ASP A 8 17.03 40.22 34.83
CA ASP A 8 18.19 39.99 33.97
C ASP A 8 18.16 38.57 33.36
N PRO A 9 17.96 38.45 32.03
CA PRO A 9 17.97 37.16 31.35
C PRO A 9 19.28 36.38 31.47
N ALA A 10 20.41 37.04 31.73
CA ALA A 10 21.72 36.39 31.83
C ALA A 10 21.89 35.62 33.15
N LYS A 11 21.16 36.00 34.20
CA LYS A 11 21.24 35.37 35.54
C LYS A 11 20.47 34.04 35.62
N ILE A 12 19.64 33.73 34.62
CA ILE A 12 18.82 32.51 34.62
C ILE A 12 19.58 31.38 33.92
N PRO A 13 20.00 30.32 34.63
CA PRO A 13 20.64 29.18 34.00
C PRO A 13 19.64 28.44 33.11
N LYS A 14 20.06 28.10 31.89
CA LYS A 14 19.30 27.17 31.05
C LYS A 14 19.44 25.77 31.63
N LEU A 15 18.31 25.11 31.90
CA LEU A 15 18.31 23.73 32.34
C LEU A 15 18.93 22.85 31.24
N LYS A 16 20.11 22.29 31.51
CA LYS A 16 20.78 21.35 30.59
C LYS A 16 20.14 19.98 30.77
N LEU A 17 19.13 19.69 29.95
CA LEU A 17 18.52 18.37 29.92
C LEU A 17 19.37 17.39 29.11
N PRO A 18 19.34 16.09 29.44
CA PRO A 18 20.05 15.06 28.68
C PRO A 18 19.56 15.01 27.23
N LYS A 19 20.46 14.64 26.31
CA LYS A 19 20.17 14.56 24.86
C LYS A 19 19.11 13.50 24.54
N ASP A 20 19.03 12.44 25.34
CA ASP A 20 18.07 11.32 25.18
C ASP A 20 16.72 11.58 25.87
N ARG A 21 16.35 12.85 25.98
CA ARG A 21 15.10 13.20 26.64
C ARG A 21 13.91 12.67 25.85
N GLN A 22 13.04 11.96 26.56
CA GLN A 22 11.73 11.58 26.05
C GLN A 22 10.76 12.75 26.19
N TYR A 23 10.13 13.12 25.07
CA TYR A 23 9.08 14.13 25.01
C TYR A 23 7.72 13.47 24.82
N VAL A 24 6.69 13.98 25.47
CA VAL A 24 5.32 13.49 25.23
C VAL A 24 4.72 14.27 24.08
N VAL A 25 4.30 13.57 23.02
CA VAL A 25 3.70 14.15 21.81
C VAL A 25 2.40 13.42 21.51
N ARG A 26 1.37 14.15 21.12
CA ARG A 26 0.13 13.57 20.63
C ARG A 26 0.25 13.33 19.13
N LEU A 27 0.19 12.08 18.69
CA LEU A 27 0.35 11.69 17.29
C LEU A 27 -0.71 10.68 16.86
N MET A 28 -0.86 10.50 15.55
CA MET A 28 -1.72 9.48 14.96
C MET A 28 -0.89 8.26 14.58
N ALA A 29 -1.47 7.05 14.68
CA ALA A 29 -0.84 5.84 14.17
C ALA A 29 -0.62 5.97 12.63
N PRO A 30 0.63 5.86 12.13
CA PRO A 30 0.95 6.13 10.73
C PRO A 30 0.45 5.02 9.78
N PHE A 31 0.35 3.78 10.27
CA PHE A 31 -0.07 2.62 9.51
C PHE A 31 -0.89 1.65 10.36
N ASN A 32 -1.59 0.73 9.70
CA ASN A 32 -2.34 -0.34 10.35
C ASN A 32 -1.38 -1.35 10.97
N MET A 33 -1.58 -1.66 12.24
CA MET A 33 -0.75 -2.63 12.97
C MET A 33 -1.60 -3.53 13.86
N ARG A 34 -1.10 -4.74 14.11
CA ARG A 34 -1.71 -5.71 15.02
C ARG A 34 -0.79 -5.93 16.21
N CYS A 35 -1.29 -5.75 17.42
CA CYS A 35 -0.50 -5.97 18.62
C CYS A 35 -0.15 -7.46 18.77
N LYS A 36 1.13 -7.78 19.01
CA LYS A 36 1.60 -9.17 19.17
C LYS A 36 1.06 -9.83 20.45
N THR A 37 0.86 -9.04 21.51
CA THR A 37 0.49 -9.57 22.83
C THR A 37 -1.01 -9.87 22.96
N CYS A 38 -1.89 -9.00 22.45
CA CYS A 38 -3.35 -9.15 22.62
C CYS A 38 -4.11 -9.38 21.30
N GLY A 39 -3.44 -9.31 20.15
CA GLY A 39 -4.07 -9.45 18.85
C GLY A 39 -4.95 -8.27 18.43
N GLU A 40 -5.00 -7.18 19.21
CA GLU A 40 -5.82 -6.01 18.87
C GLU A 40 -5.29 -5.27 17.65
N TYR A 41 -6.21 -4.88 16.78
CA TYR A 41 -5.93 -4.10 15.59
C TYR A 41 -5.96 -2.60 15.90
N ILE A 42 -4.87 -1.93 15.56
CA ILE A 42 -4.73 -0.48 15.60
C ILE A 42 -4.77 0.01 14.16
N TYR A 43 -5.87 0.66 13.80
CA TYR A 43 -6.04 1.26 12.48
C TYR A 43 -5.28 2.60 12.38
N LYS A 44 -4.87 2.94 11.15
CA LYS A 44 -4.24 4.20 10.77
C LYS A 44 -5.12 5.37 11.22
N GLY A 45 -4.49 6.42 11.75
CA GLY A 45 -5.20 7.62 12.20
C GLY A 45 -5.67 7.61 13.66
N LYS A 46 -5.58 6.47 14.37
CA LYS A 46 -5.91 6.42 15.81
C LYS A 46 -4.94 7.32 16.59
N LYS A 47 -5.48 8.25 17.40
CA LYS A 47 -4.71 9.23 18.17
C LYS A 47 -4.16 8.62 19.46
N PHE A 48 -2.89 8.86 19.75
CA PHE A 48 -2.21 8.41 20.96
C PHE A 48 -1.40 9.52 21.61
N ASN A 49 -1.25 9.44 22.94
CA ASN A 49 -0.22 10.16 23.66
C ASN A 49 1.03 9.28 23.62
N ALA A 50 1.99 9.64 22.79
CA ALA A 50 3.20 8.88 22.57
C ALA A 50 4.39 9.54 23.24
N ARG A 51 5.40 8.74 23.62
CA ARG A 51 6.72 9.28 23.97
C ARG A 51 7.58 9.32 22.70
N LYS A 52 8.25 10.42 22.45
CA LYS A 52 9.19 10.66 21.35
C LYS A 52 10.60 10.69 21.92
N GLU A 53 11.49 9.92 21.32
CA GLU A 53 12.92 9.87 21.63
C GLU A 53 13.72 10.09 20.34
N THR A 54 14.87 10.74 20.43
CA THR A 54 15.82 10.85 19.33
C THR A 54 16.79 9.67 19.42
N VAL A 55 16.90 8.88 18.36
CA VAL A 55 17.82 7.72 18.32
C VAL A 55 19.23 8.26 18.06
N GLN A 56 20.17 8.02 18.98
CA GLN A 56 21.55 8.53 18.84
C GLN A 56 22.39 7.74 17.83
N ASN A 57 22.09 6.44 17.68
CA ASN A 57 22.94 5.52 16.90
C ASN A 57 22.68 5.59 15.39
N GLU A 58 21.60 6.25 14.96
CA GLU A 58 21.12 6.22 13.57
C GLU A 58 20.74 7.62 13.11
N VAL A 59 21.43 8.11 12.09
CA VAL A 59 21.17 9.41 11.45
C VAL A 59 21.18 9.16 9.93
N TYR A 60 20.18 9.66 9.22
CA TYR A 60 20.10 9.52 7.76
C TYR A 60 20.50 10.81 7.07
N LEU A 61 21.66 10.86 6.39
CA LEU A 61 22.16 12.06 5.69
C LEU A 61 22.15 13.35 6.56
N GLY A 62 22.37 13.21 7.87
CA GLY A 62 22.30 14.33 8.84
C GLY A 62 20.92 14.59 9.45
N LEU A 63 19.88 13.87 9.04
CA LEU A 63 18.53 13.93 9.61
C LEU A 63 18.40 12.98 10.81
N PRO A 64 17.93 13.46 11.97
CA PRO A 64 17.76 12.62 13.15
C PRO A 64 16.58 11.65 12.97
N ILE A 65 16.80 10.39 13.34
CA ILE A 65 15.75 9.38 13.39
C ILE A 65 15.06 9.44 14.75
N PHE A 66 13.74 9.44 14.75
CA PHE A 66 12.93 9.46 15.95
C PHE A 66 12.30 8.10 16.21
N ARG A 67 12.32 7.68 17.47
CA ARG A 67 11.58 6.52 17.98
C ARG A 67 10.37 7.00 18.75
N PHE A 68 9.23 6.38 18.49
CA PHE A 68 7.98 6.65 19.17
C PHE A 68 7.51 5.44 19.96
N TYR A 69 6.99 5.69 21.15
CA TYR A 69 6.43 4.70 22.05
C TYR A 69 4.93 4.95 22.19
N ILE A 70 4.12 3.99 21.78
CA ILE A 70 2.66 3.99 21.97
C ILE A 70 2.28 2.82 22.88
N LYS A 71 1.25 3.00 23.72
CA LYS A 71 0.65 1.91 24.48
C LYS A 71 -0.58 1.36 23.76
N CYS A 72 -0.69 0.04 23.69
CA CYS A 72 -1.89 -0.61 23.19
C CYS A 72 -3.11 -0.25 24.08
N THR A 73 -4.27 -0.06 23.46
CA THR A 73 -5.51 0.28 24.19
C THR A 73 -6.03 -0.82 25.10
N ARG A 74 -5.66 -2.09 24.86
CA ARG A 74 -6.16 -3.24 25.60
C ARG A 74 -5.17 -3.81 26.60
N CYS A 75 -3.94 -4.13 26.17
CA CYS A 75 -2.95 -4.78 27.02
C CYS A 75 -1.90 -3.82 27.62
N LEU A 76 -1.96 -2.53 27.30
CA LEU A 76 -1.01 -1.50 27.74
C LEU A 76 0.46 -1.78 27.39
N ALA A 77 0.74 -2.83 26.59
CA ALA A 77 2.05 -3.14 26.08
C ALA A 77 2.58 -1.99 25.23
N GLU A 78 3.86 -1.69 25.39
CA GLU A 78 4.53 -0.64 24.64
C GLU A 78 4.92 -1.16 23.24
N ILE A 79 4.52 -0.41 22.23
CA ILE A 79 4.81 -0.64 20.82
C ILE A 79 5.75 0.47 20.38
N THR A 80 6.85 0.09 19.70
CA THR A 80 7.86 1.02 19.24
C THR A 80 7.98 1.00 17.72
N PHE A 81 8.09 2.21 17.15
CA PHE A 81 8.36 2.40 15.74
C PHE A 81 9.30 3.59 15.54
N LYS A 82 10.10 3.51 14.48
CA LYS A 82 11.07 4.51 14.07
C LYS A 82 10.61 5.21 12.79
N THR A 83 11.05 6.44 12.61
CA THR A 83 10.97 7.14 11.31
C THR A 83 12.00 6.58 10.36
N ASP A 84 11.62 6.28 9.12
CA ASP A 84 12.53 5.91 8.04
C ASP A 84 12.51 7.00 6.96
N PRO A 85 13.52 7.90 6.94
CA PRO A 85 13.57 8.99 5.98
C PRO A 85 13.84 8.55 4.53
N GLU A 86 14.39 7.36 4.30
CA GLU A 86 14.71 6.85 2.96
C GLU A 86 13.41 6.50 2.20
N ASN A 87 12.52 5.77 2.87
CA ASN A 87 11.26 5.31 2.29
C ASN A 87 10.06 6.21 2.61
N THR A 88 10.28 7.34 3.31
CA THR A 88 9.22 8.24 3.83
C THR A 88 8.14 7.53 4.66
N ASP A 89 8.49 6.41 5.28
CA ASP A 89 7.59 5.57 6.06
C ASP A 89 8.11 5.43 7.49
N TYR A 90 7.46 4.57 8.27
CA TYR A 90 7.86 4.24 9.61
C TYR A 90 8.11 2.73 9.70
N THR A 91 9.21 2.36 10.36
CA THR A 91 9.59 0.97 10.58
C THR A 91 9.17 0.53 11.98
N MET A 92 8.68 -0.70 12.11
CA MET A 92 8.35 -1.26 13.42
C MET A 92 9.52 -2.00 14.03
N GLU A 93 9.79 -1.76 15.31
CA GLU A 93 10.80 -2.48 16.07
C GLU A 93 10.14 -3.53 16.98
N HIS A 94 9.29 -3.10 17.93
CA HIS A 94 8.77 -3.98 18.98
C HIS A 94 7.26 -3.83 19.21
N GLY A 95 6.62 -4.91 19.67
CA GLY A 95 5.26 -4.89 20.24
C GLY A 95 4.10 -5.11 19.26
N ALA A 96 4.31 -4.96 17.95
CA ALA A 96 3.28 -5.21 16.95
C ALA A 96 3.84 -5.75 15.63
N THR A 97 2.95 -6.22 14.74
CA THR A 97 3.23 -6.54 13.34
C THR A 97 2.47 -5.57 12.43
N ARG A 98 3.09 -5.13 11.33
CA ARG A 98 2.35 -4.38 10.30
C ARG A 98 1.36 -5.33 9.64
N ASN A 99 0.19 -4.82 9.25
CA ASN A 99 -0.69 -5.61 8.40
C ASN A 99 -0.03 -5.76 7.03
N PHE A 100 -0.04 -6.98 6.51
CA PHE A 100 0.50 -7.30 5.19
C PHE A 100 -0.23 -6.49 4.11
N GLN A 101 0.53 -5.76 3.30
CA GLN A 101 0.02 -5.05 2.14
C GLN A 101 0.47 -5.85 0.90
N ALA A 102 -0.45 -6.59 0.30
CA ALA A 102 -0.17 -7.37 -0.92
C ALA A 102 0.36 -6.47 -2.05
N GLU A 103 -0.15 -5.24 -2.14
CA GLU A 103 0.29 -4.22 -3.10
C GLU A 103 1.80 -3.92 -3.02
N LYS A 104 2.37 -3.82 -1.80
CA LYS A 104 3.81 -3.54 -1.65
C LYS A 104 4.69 -4.67 -2.20
N LEU A 105 4.26 -5.92 -2.03
CA LEU A 105 5.01 -7.05 -2.58
C LEU A 105 4.91 -7.12 -4.11
N LEU A 106 3.72 -6.87 -4.65
CA LEU A 106 3.53 -6.81 -6.10
C LEU A 106 4.41 -5.72 -6.71
N GLU A 107 4.46 -4.53 -6.10
CA GLU A 107 5.29 -3.43 -6.59
C GLU A 107 6.80 -3.72 -6.49
N GLU A 108 7.25 -4.39 -5.41
CA GLU A 108 8.64 -4.82 -5.28
C GLU A 108 9.01 -5.89 -6.32
N GLU A 109 8.11 -6.83 -6.59
CA GLU A 109 8.30 -7.89 -7.58
C GLU A 109 8.31 -7.33 -9.00
N GLU A 110 7.38 -6.44 -9.34
CA GLU A 110 7.35 -5.72 -10.62
C GLU A 110 8.63 -4.91 -10.84
N LYS A 111 9.10 -4.16 -9.83
CA LYS A 111 10.37 -3.41 -9.93
C LYS A 111 11.57 -4.33 -10.13
N ARG A 112 11.58 -5.51 -9.50
CA ARG A 112 12.65 -6.48 -9.71
C ARG A 112 12.63 -7.04 -11.12
N MET A 113 11.47 -7.48 -11.61
CA MET A 113 11.29 -7.98 -12.97
C MET A 113 11.65 -6.91 -14.01
N GLN A 114 11.29 -5.65 -13.76
CA GLN A 114 11.62 -4.54 -14.64
C GLN A 114 13.12 -4.25 -14.67
N LYS A 115 13.80 -4.24 -13.51
CA LYS A 115 15.26 -4.09 -13.46
C LYS A 115 15.98 -5.23 -14.17
N GLU A 116 15.54 -6.46 -13.95
CA GLU A 116 16.10 -7.64 -14.64
C GLU A 116 15.94 -7.51 -16.16
N ARG A 117 14.77 -7.05 -16.64
CA ARG A 117 14.53 -6.76 -18.06
C ARG A 117 15.43 -5.63 -18.59
N GLU A 118 15.57 -4.54 -17.84
CA GLU A 118 16.42 -3.40 -18.19
C GLU A 118 17.90 -3.79 -18.26
N ASP A 119 18.39 -4.60 -17.32
CA ASP A 119 19.77 -5.10 -17.30
C ASP A 119 20.05 -6.03 -18.49
N GLU A 120 19.08 -6.86 -18.87
CA GLU A 120 19.18 -7.71 -20.06
C GLU A 120 19.17 -6.90 -21.37
N GLU A 121 18.41 -5.81 -21.40
CA GLU A 121 18.27 -4.89 -22.52
C GLU A 121 19.50 -4.00 -22.69
N LEU A 122 20.09 -3.51 -21.60
CA LEU A 122 21.34 -2.75 -21.57
C LEU A 122 22.53 -3.58 -22.08
N ASN A 123 22.56 -4.88 -21.76
CA ASN A 123 23.62 -5.77 -22.20
C ASN A 123 23.49 -6.18 -23.67
N ASN A 124 22.31 -6.05 -24.30
CA ASN A 124 22.11 -6.45 -25.69
C ASN A 124 21.08 -5.58 -26.45
N PRO A 125 21.53 -4.67 -27.34
CA PRO A 125 20.64 -3.79 -28.10
C PRO A 125 19.71 -4.53 -29.09
N MET A 126 20.04 -5.76 -29.51
CA MET A 126 19.15 -6.57 -30.35
C MET A 126 17.95 -7.11 -29.56
N LYS A 127 18.12 -7.38 -28.27
CA LYS A 127 17.05 -7.88 -27.39
C LYS A 127 16.00 -6.79 -27.13
N VAL A 128 16.41 -5.52 -27.05
CA VAL A 128 15.50 -4.36 -26.98
C VAL A 128 14.59 -4.31 -28.20
N LEU A 129 15.16 -4.44 -29.40
CA LEU A 129 14.41 -4.44 -30.66
C LEU A 129 13.44 -5.63 -30.74
N GLU A 130 13.87 -6.82 -30.31
CA GLU A 130 13.03 -8.01 -30.27
C GLU A 130 11.85 -7.83 -29.29
N ASN A 131 12.11 -7.35 -28.08
CA ASN A 131 11.09 -7.08 -27.07
C ASN A 131 10.08 -6.03 -27.54
N ARG A 132 10.56 -4.92 -28.12
CA ARG A 132 9.68 -3.88 -28.65
C ARG A 132 8.77 -4.40 -29.78
N THR A 133 9.32 -5.23 -30.65
CA THR A 133 8.54 -5.82 -31.76
C THR A 133 7.50 -6.82 -31.25
N LYS A 134 7.85 -7.63 -30.23
CA LYS A 134 6.91 -8.54 -29.56
C LYS A 134 5.79 -7.77 -28.85
N ASP A 135 6.13 -6.71 -28.11
CA ASP A 135 5.15 -5.88 -27.40
C ASP A 135 4.19 -5.20 -28.40
N SER A 136 4.71 -4.60 -29.48
CA SER A 136 3.87 -4.02 -30.53
C SER A 136 2.98 -5.04 -31.23
N LYS A 137 3.48 -6.26 -31.45
CA LYS A 137 2.67 -7.34 -32.04
C LYS A 137 1.53 -7.76 -31.11
N LEU A 138 1.82 -7.92 -29.82
CA LEU A 138 0.81 -8.25 -28.81
C LEU A 138 -0.27 -7.16 -28.72
N GLU A 139 0.13 -5.89 -28.72
CA GLU A 139 -0.81 -4.76 -28.72
C GLU A 139 -1.73 -4.77 -29.95
N MET A 140 -1.19 -5.06 -31.14
CA MET A 140 -1.98 -5.20 -32.36
C MET A 140 -2.99 -6.36 -32.27
N GLU A 141 -2.55 -7.54 -31.82
CA GLU A 141 -3.43 -8.71 -31.64
C GLU A 141 -4.54 -8.44 -30.60
N VAL A 142 -4.23 -7.75 -29.50
CA VAL A 142 -5.21 -7.37 -28.49
C VAL A 142 -6.24 -6.38 -29.03
N LEU A 143 -5.81 -5.40 -29.84
CA LEU A 143 -6.71 -4.44 -30.48
C LEU A 143 -7.63 -5.11 -31.51
N GLU A 144 -7.10 -6.01 -32.32
CA GLU A 144 -7.87 -6.78 -33.30
C GLU A 144 -8.93 -7.64 -32.61
N ASN A 145 -8.54 -8.40 -31.58
CA ASN A 145 -9.47 -9.20 -30.77
C ASN A 145 -10.58 -8.35 -30.13
N LEU A 146 -10.24 -7.16 -29.61
CA LEU A 146 -11.22 -6.23 -29.05
C LEU A 146 -12.20 -5.70 -30.11
N GLN A 147 -11.70 -5.46 -31.32
CA GLN A 147 -12.52 -5.00 -32.44
C GLN A 147 -13.48 -6.09 -32.91
N GLU A 148 -13.02 -7.33 -33.06
CA GLU A 148 -13.87 -8.48 -33.39
C GLU A 148 -14.99 -8.70 -32.35
N LEU A 149 -14.65 -8.62 -31.06
CA LEU A 149 -15.64 -8.71 -29.97
C LEU A 149 -16.68 -7.60 -30.03
N LYS A 150 -16.25 -6.37 -30.36
CA LYS A 150 -17.15 -5.22 -30.50
C LYS A 150 -18.09 -5.40 -31.70
N GLU A 151 -17.58 -5.89 -32.83
CA GLU A 151 -18.37 -6.17 -34.02
C GLU A 151 -19.40 -7.28 -33.77
N LEU A 152 -19.00 -8.36 -33.10
CA LEU A 152 -19.91 -9.44 -32.69
C LEU A 152 -21.02 -8.92 -31.78
N ASN A 153 -20.67 -8.14 -30.76
CA ASN A 153 -21.66 -7.52 -29.87
C ASN A 153 -22.60 -6.58 -30.62
N GLN A 154 -22.10 -5.79 -31.57
CA GLN A 154 -22.93 -4.89 -32.37
C GLN A 154 -23.90 -5.66 -33.29
N ARG A 155 -23.46 -6.79 -33.87
CA ARG A 155 -24.35 -7.67 -34.65
C ARG A 155 -25.43 -8.31 -33.76
N GLN A 156 -25.05 -8.72 -32.55
CA GLN A 156 -25.95 -9.35 -31.59
C GLN A 156 -26.92 -8.38 -30.92
N ALA A 157 -26.62 -7.08 -30.88
CA ALA A 157 -27.47 -6.06 -30.23
C ALA A 157 -28.89 -5.96 -30.81
N ASN A 158 -29.10 -6.37 -32.06
CA ASN A 158 -30.42 -6.38 -32.70
C ASN A 158 -31.16 -7.72 -32.57
N VAL A 159 -30.55 -8.73 -31.95
CA VAL A 159 -31.14 -10.07 -31.78
C VAL A 159 -31.79 -10.15 -30.40
N ASP A 160 -33.11 -10.36 -30.37
CA ASP A 160 -33.84 -10.60 -29.13
C ASP A 160 -33.63 -12.05 -28.67
N PHE A 161 -32.63 -12.24 -27.81
CA PHE A 161 -32.30 -13.53 -27.23
C PHE A 161 -33.47 -14.14 -26.44
N GLU A 162 -34.35 -13.33 -25.85
CA GLU A 162 -35.48 -13.82 -25.05
C GLU A 162 -36.57 -14.42 -25.94
N ALA A 163 -36.87 -13.78 -27.07
CA ALA A 163 -37.79 -14.32 -28.07
C ALA A 163 -37.27 -15.62 -28.69
N MET A 164 -35.97 -15.70 -29.01
CA MET A 164 -35.36 -16.92 -29.55
C MET A 164 -35.40 -18.08 -28.55
N LEU A 165 -35.11 -17.82 -27.28
CA LEU A 165 -35.19 -18.81 -26.19
C LEU A 165 -36.61 -19.32 -25.96
N LYS A 166 -37.62 -18.46 -26.08
CA LYS A 166 -39.04 -18.86 -25.99
C LYS A 166 -39.43 -19.80 -27.14
N GLN A 167 -39.11 -19.43 -28.38
CA GLN A 167 -39.41 -20.27 -29.55
C GLN A 167 -38.72 -21.63 -29.48
N TYR A 168 -37.47 -21.68 -28.99
CA TYR A 168 -36.75 -22.94 -28.84
C TYR A 168 -37.36 -23.85 -27.76
N LYS A 169 -37.81 -23.27 -26.63
CA LYS A 169 -38.54 -24.00 -25.59
C LYS A 169 -39.87 -24.57 -26.11
N GLU A 170 -40.63 -23.76 -26.83
CA GLU A 170 -41.91 -24.19 -27.43
C GLU A 170 -41.68 -25.35 -28.42
N TYR A 171 -40.63 -25.28 -29.23
CA TYR A 171 -40.24 -26.37 -30.15
C TYR A 171 -39.81 -27.65 -29.41
N GLU A 172 -39.03 -27.55 -28.33
CA GLU A 172 -38.66 -28.70 -27.50
C GLU A 172 -39.87 -29.36 -26.83
N GLU A 173 -40.82 -28.57 -26.33
CA GLU A 173 -42.05 -29.09 -25.73
C GLU A 173 -42.93 -29.81 -26.78
N GLU A 174 -42.98 -29.29 -28.00
CA GLU A 174 -43.73 -29.89 -29.10
C GLU A 174 -43.11 -31.20 -29.60
N GLN A 175 -41.77 -31.30 -29.66
CA GLN A 175 -41.06 -32.54 -29.98
C GLN A 175 -41.28 -33.61 -28.91
N LYS A 176 -41.18 -33.24 -27.62
CA LYS A 176 -41.45 -34.17 -26.52
C LYS A 176 -42.88 -34.69 -26.52
N ARG A 177 -43.86 -33.86 -26.92
CA ARG A 177 -45.25 -34.32 -27.09
C ARG A 177 -45.40 -35.33 -28.22
N LYS A 178 -44.71 -35.12 -29.35
CA LYS A 178 -44.71 -36.05 -30.49
C LYS A 178 -43.97 -37.36 -30.23
N GLU A 179 -42.98 -37.37 -29.33
CA GLU A 179 -42.31 -38.61 -28.89
C GLU A 179 -43.10 -39.40 -27.84
N GLN A 180 -44.09 -38.77 -27.18
CA GLN A 180 -44.96 -39.41 -26.19
C GLN A 180 -46.29 -39.94 -26.78
N GLU A 181 -46.65 -39.52 -28.00
CA GLU A 181 -47.69 -40.16 -28.84
C GLU A 181 -47.13 -41.35 -29.63
#